data_AF-A0A0C2XHH2-F1
#
_entry.id   AF-A0A0C2XHH2-F1
#
_cell.length_a   1.000
_cell.length_b   1.000
_cell.length_c   1.000
_cell.angle_alpha   90.00
_cell.angle_beta   90.00
_cell.angle_gamma   90.00
#
_symmetry.space_group_name_H-M   'P 1'
#
loop_
_entity.id
_entity.type
_entity.pdbx_description
1 polymer ?
#
loop_
_entity_poly.entity_id
_entity_poly.type
_entity_poly.pdbx_seq_one_letter_code
_entity_poly.pdbx_strand_id
1 'polypeptide(L)'
;MSIDLLILGTQEAPFFHLYLQSEVLGTASDAVLGSPSNAAQFQITGGQLIQNPQGTKLYAQVEAYTSGMTKLKMTWGTSPNSFGSFTWSGDTVEWSSPDVKRQQLNAWLICADAAGHNDVYINLGAYSYMTPAGCGDQTIHGYTGATATA
;
A
#
# COMPACT_ATOMS: atom_id res chain seq x y z
N MET A 1 6.30 14.38 20.50
CA MET A 1 5.65 14.17 19.20
C MET A 1 5.61 12.66 19.01
N SER A 2 4.45 12.05 19.25
CA SER A 2 4.32 10.59 19.13
C SER A 2 4.56 10.23 17.68
N ILE A 3 5.50 9.33 17.43
CA ILE A 3 5.70 8.77 16.10
C ILE A 3 4.57 7.76 15.97
N ASP A 4 3.51 8.11 15.25
CA ASP A 4 2.39 7.19 15.03
C ASP A 4 2.86 6.06 14.10
N LEU A 5 3.39 4.99 14.70
CA LEU A 5 3.61 3.73 14.02
C LEU A 5 2.25 3.05 13.89
N LEU A 6 1.81 2.87 12.66
CA LEU A 6 0.53 2.27 12.35
C LEU A 6 0.75 0.94 11.65
N ILE A 7 -0.10 -0.02 11.95
CA ILE A 7 -0.27 -1.21 11.12
C ILE A 7 -1.21 -0.82 9.99
N LEU A 8 -0.97 -1.29 8.77
CA LEU A 8 -1.79 -0.95 7.61
C LEU A 8 -2.59 -2.16 7.15
N GLY A 9 -3.90 -2.03 6.99
CA GLY A 9 -4.75 -3.13 6.54
C GLY A 9 -6.01 -2.66 5.82
N THR A 10 -6.72 -3.62 5.24
CA THR A 10 -7.95 -3.40 4.48
C THR A 10 -9.19 -3.88 5.25
N GLN A 11 -10.31 -3.17 5.08
CA GLN A 11 -11.53 -3.35 5.87
C GLN A 11 -12.71 -3.95 5.08
N GLU A 12 -12.51 -4.32 3.81
CA GLU A 12 -13.57 -4.84 2.96
C GLU A 12 -13.21 -6.23 2.40
N ALA A 13 -14.24 -7.08 2.22
CA ALA A 13 -14.06 -8.37 1.55
C ALA A 13 -13.61 -8.16 0.09
N PRO A 14 -12.81 -9.08 -0.50
CA PRO A 14 -12.32 -10.34 0.07
C PRO A 14 -11.00 -10.22 0.86
N PHE A 15 -10.46 -9.01 1.05
CA PHE A 15 -9.14 -8.80 1.67
C PHE A 15 -9.22 -8.34 3.13
N PHE A 16 -10.39 -8.41 3.75
CA PHE A 16 -10.61 -8.08 5.15
C PHE A 16 -9.58 -8.76 6.07
N HIS A 17 -9.00 -7.98 6.99
CA HIS A 17 -8.00 -8.44 7.96
C HIS A 17 -6.69 -8.95 7.33
N LEU A 18 -6.38 -8.50 6.11
CA LEU A 18 -5.04 -8.59 5.56
C LEU A 18 -4.28 -7.27 5.74
N TYR A 19 -2.97 -7.39 5.87
CA TYR A 19 -2.09 -6.32 6.30
C TYR A 19 -0.97 -6.09 5.31
N LEU A 20 -0.67 -4.82 5.05
CA LEU A 20 0.40 -4.40 4.17
C LEU A 20 1.75 -4.86 4.73
N GLN A 21 2.57 -5.41 3.85
CA GLN A 21 3.91 -5.89 4.17
C GLN A 21 4.75 -6.04 2.89
N SER A 22 6.02 -6.39 3.07
CA SER A 22 6.88 -6.88 1.99
C SER A 22 6.65 -8.37 1.79
N GLU A 23 6.53 -8.82 0.54
CA GLU A 23 6.31 -10.24 0.20
C GLU A 23 7.38 -11.13 0.84
N VAL A 24 8.65 -10.76 0.64
CA VAL A 24 9.77 -11.35 1.37
C VAL A 24 10.02 -10.49 2.60
N LEU A 25 9.61 -11.01 3.76
CA LEU A 25 9.55 -10.27 5.02
C LEU A 25 10.85 -9.51 5.33
N GLY A 26 10.73 -8.20 5.53
CA GLY A 26 11.86 -7.34 5.92
C GLY A 26 12.87 -7.05 4.80
N THR A 27 12.53 -7.33 3.55
CA THR A 27 13.41 -7.10 2.39
C THR A 27 12.73 -6.32 1.27
N ALA A 28 13.54 -5.72 0.39
CA ALA A 28 13.07 -5.11 -0.85
C ALA A 28 12.46 -6.19 -1.76
N SER A 29 11.13 -6.12 -1.94
CA SER A 29 10.31 -7.09 -2.66
C SER A 29 8.95 -6.45 -2.98
N ASP A 30 8.04 -7.19 -3.60
CA ASP A 30 6.71 -6.68 -3.88
C ASP A 30 5.94 -6.31 -2.61
N ALA A 31 5.07 -5.31 -2.71
CA ALA A 31 4.17 -4.95 -1.62
C ALA A 31 2.91 -5.79 -1.72
N VAL A 32 2.57 -6.48 -0.63
CA VAL A 32 1.44 -7.42 -0.59
C VAL A 32 0.55 -7.17 0.62
N LEU A 33 -0.69 -7.64 0.54
CA LEU A 33 -1.53 -7.84 1.72
C LEU A 33 -1.44 -9.29 2.20
N GLY A 34 -1.00 -9.50 3.44
CA GLY A 34 -0.87 -10.84 4.03
C GLY A 34 -1.39 -10.95 5.45
N SER A 35 -1.00 -12.03 6.13
CA SER A 35 -1.56 -12.39 7.43
C SER A 35 -1.16 -11.41 8.55
N PRO A 36 -2.00 -11.27 9.59
CA PRO A 36 -1.68 -10.44 10.76
C PRO A 36 -0.36 -10.81 11.46
N SER A 37 0.05 -12.08 11.40
CA SER A 37 1.30 -12.56 12.01
C SER A 37 2.55 -11.91 11.43
N ASN A 38 2.46 -11.39 10.21
CA ASN A 38 3.58 -10.83 9.46
C ASN A 38 3.44 -9.31 9.26
N ALA A 39 2.36 -8.71 9.81
CA ALA A 39 2.05 -7.31 9.67
C ALA A 39 3.22 -6.43 10.11
N ALA A 40 3.61 -5.50 9.24
CA ALA A 40 4.67 -4.56 9.53
C ALA A 40 4.14 -3.28 10.20
N GLN A 41 5.06 -2.48 10.73
CA GLN A 41 4.75 -1.13 11.21
C GLN A 41 5.16 -0.10 10.18
N PHE A 42 4.37 0.95 10.07
CA PHE A 42 4.52 1.98 9.04
C PHE A 42 4.58 3.39 9.64
N GLN A 43 5.30 4.25 8.93
CA GLN A 43 5.32 5.69 9.17
C GLN A 43 5.30 6.41 7.82
N ILE A 44 4.57 7.52 7.73
CA ILE A 44 4.70 8.45 6.61
C ILE A 44 5.55 9.65 7.05
N THR A 45 6.64 9.94 6.35
CA THR A 45 7.49 11.12 6.63
C THR A 45 8.15 11.62 5.35
N GLY A 46 8.09 12.94 5.12
CA GLY A 46 8.66 13.55 3.91
C GLY A 46 8.05 13.02 2.61
N GLY A 47 6.77 12.66 2.63
CA GLY A 47 6.08 12.05 1.49
C GLY A 47 6.40 10.57 1.25
N GLN A 48 7.21 9.94 2.10
CA GLN A 48 7.58 8.53 1.97
C GLN A 48 6.75 7.67 2.92
N LEU A 49 6.16 6.59 2.40
CA LEU A 49 5.65 5.49 3.23
C LEU A 49 6.81 4.54 3.55
N ILE A 50 7.10 4.39 4.84
CA ILE A 50 8.26 3.66 5.35
C ILE A 50 7.77 2.45 6.14
N GLN A 51 8.16 1.26 5.72
CA GLN A 51 8.01 0.02 6.50
C GLN A 51 9.18 -0.13 7.47
N ASN A 52 8.90 -0.65 8.67
CA ASN A 52 9.87 -0.90 9.74
C ASN A 52 10.70 0.36 10.10
N PRO A 53 10.06 1.50 10.42
CA PRO A 53 10.76 2.78 10.61
C PRO A 53 11.77 2.79 11.78
N GLN A 54 11.63 1.86 12.74
CA GLN A 54 12.55 1.68 13.87
C GLN A 54 13.64 0.63 13.63
N GLY A 55 13.63 -0.07 12.49
CA GLY A 55 14.59 -1.10 12.12
C GLY A 55 15.23 -0.84 10.76
N THR A 56 15.42 -1.90 9.97
CA THR A 56 15.82 -1.78 8.56
C THR A 56 14.67 -1.18 7.77
N LYS A 57 14.80 0.09 7.42
CA LYS A 57 13.79 0.84 6.69
C LYS A 57 13.64 0.31 5.27
N LEU A 58 12.40 0.10 4.85
CA LEU A 58 12.04 -0.05 3.45
C LEU A 58 11.10 1.07 3.04
N TYR A 59 11.31 1.60 1.86
CA TYR A 59 10.57 2.72 1.30
C TYR A 59 9.66 2.21 0.20
N ALA A 60 8.38 2.58 0.26
CA ALA A 60 7.43 2.23 -0.78
C ALA A 60 7.87 2.86 -2.12
N GLN A 61 8.04 2.03 -3.13
CA GLN A 61 8.27 2.41 -4.51
C GLN A 61 6.96 2.23 -5.28
N VAL A 62 6.64 3.16 -6.15
CA VAL A 62 5.51 3.09 -7.07
C VAL A 62 6.10 3.13 -8.47
N GLU A 63 5.69 2.19 -9.31
CA GLU A 63 6.18 2.13 -10.69
C GLU A 63 5.90 3.44 -11.43
N ALA A 64 6.81 3.81 -12.34
CA ALA A 64 6.68 5.02 -13.12
C ALA A 64 5.46 4.94 -14.04
N TYR A 65 4.68 6.01 -14.08
CA TYR A 65 3.50 6.07 -14.93
C TYR A 65 3.88 6.20 -16.41
N THR A 66 3.17 5.44 -17.25
CA THR A 66 3.15 5.61 -18.70
C THR A 66 1.72 5.70 -19.19
N SER A 67 1.49 6.43 -20.30
CA SER A 67 0.15 6.68 -20.81
C SER A 67 -0.60 5.37 -21.11
N GLY A 68 -1.84 5.27 -20.62
CA GLY A 68 -2.72 4.11 -20.84
C GLY A 68 -2.67 3.05 -19.73
N MET A 69 -1.81 3.21 -18.72
CA MET A 69 -1.83 2.34 -17.55
C MET A 69 -3.12 2.55 -16.73
N THR A 70 -3.65 1.45 -16.19
CA THR A 70 -4.85 1.45 -15.34
C THR A 70 -4.56 1.21 -13.86
N LYS A 71 -3.32 0.81 -13.54
CA LYS A 71 -2.83 0.61 -12.18
C LYS A 71 -1.32 0.82 -12.12
N LEU A 72 -0.78 1.12 -10.93
CA LEU A 72 0.67 1.23 -10.68
C LEU A 72 1.11 0.30 -9.57
N LYS A 73 2.01 -0.66 -9.84
CA LYS A 73 2.54 -1.59 -8.85
C LYS A 73 3.30 -0.86 -7.74
N MET A 74 3.05 -1.28 -6.51
CA MET A 74 3.84 -0.87 -5.36
C MET A 74 4.82 -1.97 -4.97
N THR A 75 6.07 -1.59 -4.70
CA THR A 75 7.12 -2.47 -4.19
C THR A 75 7.85 -1.80 -3.02
N TRP A 76 8.78 -2.52 -2.40
CA TRP A 76 9.63 -2.01 -1.32
C TRP A 76 11.07 -1.90 -1.81
N GLY A 77 11.72 -0.77 -1.51
CA GLY A 77 13.12 -0.50 -1.84
C GLY A 77 13.92 -0.03 -0.62
N THR A 78 15.24 -0.07 -0.73
CA THR A 78 16.15 0.39 0.34
C THR A 78 16.43 1.89 0.29
N SER A 79 15.87 2.61 -0.69
CA SER A 79 16.05 4.04 -0.90
C SER A 79 14.70 4.73 -1.13
N PRO A 80 14.52 6.00 -0.73
CA PRO A 80 13.28 6.74 -0.99
C PRO A 80 12.90 6.76 -2.47
N ASN A 81 11.60 6.68 -2.75
CA ASN A 81 11.07 6.86 -4.09
C ASN A 81 10.93 8.36 -4.41
N SER A 82 11.26 8.77 -5.64
CA SER A 82 11.02 10.13 -6.13
C SER A 82 9.71 10.30 -6.90
N PHE A 83 9.02 9.21 -7.22
CA PHE A 83 7.77 9.23 -7.98
C PHE A 83 6.54 9.22 -7.07
N GLY A 84 5.97 10.42 -6.89
CA GLY A 84 4.81 10.66 -6.07
C GLY A 84 5.11 10.74 -4.57
N SER A 85 4.06 10.97 -3.79
CA SER A 85 4.09 11.19 -2.35
C SER A 85 2.93 10.50 -1.66
N PHE A 86 3.21 9.92 -0.50
CA PHE A 86 2.23 9.36 0.42
C PHE A 86 1.83 10.39 1.48
N THR A 87 0.56 10.37 1.89
CA THR A 87 0.03 11.16 3.00
C THR A 87 -1.06 10.40 3.75
N TRP A 88 -1.36 10.85 4.96
CA TRP A 88 -2.55 10.44 5.70
C TRP A 88 -3.71 11.40 5.39
N SER A 89 -4.91 10.82 5.27
CA SER A 89 -6.19 11.52 5.20
C SER A 89 -7.15 10.80 6.14
N GLY A 90 -7.35 11.36 7.34
CA GLY A 90 -7.94 10.62 8.45
C GLY A 90 -7.06 9.42 8.82
N ASP A 91 -7.64 8.23 8.80
CA ASP A 91 -6.94 6.95 8.99
C ASP A 91 -6.49 6.30 7.67
N THR A 92 -6.80 6.87 6.51
CA THR A 92 -6.45 6.25 5.21
C THR A 92 -5.12 6.72 4.67
N VAL A 93 -4.41 5.80 4.00
CA VAL A 93 -3.22 6.13 3.19
C VAL A 93 -3.67 6.59 1.81
N GLU A 94 -3.18 7.76 1.43
CA GLU A 94 -3.32 8.33 0.10
C GLU A 94 -1.98 8.38 -0.61
N TRP A 95 -2.01 8.25 -1.94
CA TRP A 95 -0.87 8.49 -2.81
C TRP A 95 -1.25 9.36 -3.99
N SER A 96 -0.37 10.31 -4.32
CA SER A 96 -0.52 11.21 -5.46
C SER A 96 0.81 11.48 -6.14
N SER A 97 0.76 11.83 -7.43
CA SER A 97 1.90 12.32 -8.19
C SER A 97 1.43 13.47 -9.10
N PRO A 98 2.24 14.51 -9.35
CA PRO A 98 1.90 15.56 -10.30
C PRO A 98 1.55 15.03 -11.70
N ASP A 99 2.19 13.91 -12.09
CA ASP A 99 2.08 13.29 -13.41
C ASP A 99 0.87 12.37 -13.57
N VAL A 100 0.16 12.06 -12.48
CA VAL A 100 -0.94 11.10 -12.46
C VAL A 100 -2.22 11.77 -12.02
N LYS A 101 -3.23 11.80 -12.91
CA LYS A 101 -4.59 12.27 -12.58
C LYS A 101 -5.49 11.10 -12.28
N ARG A 102 -6.19 11.17 -11.15
CA ARG A 102 -7.13 10.14 -10.67
C ARG A 102 -8.21 10.79 -9.81
N GLN A 103 -9.37 10.16 -9.72
CA GLN A 103 -10.53 10.71 -9.01
C GLN A 103 -10.40 10.59 -7.48
N GLN A 104 -9.75 9.54 -7.01
CA GLN A 104 -9.67 9.19 -5.59
C GLN A 104 -8.25 8.76 -5.24
N LEU A 105 -7.62 9.44 -4.27
CA LEU A 105 -6.19 9.25 -3.94
C LEU A 105 -5.91 8.05 -3.01
N ASN A 106 -6.93 7.58 -2.28
CA ASN A 106 -6.87 6.40 -1.41
C ASN A 106 -7.44 5.13 -2.08
N ALA A 107 -7.59 5.11 -3.41
CA ALA A 107 -8.05 3.92 -4.11
C ALA A 107 -6.88 2.95 -4.42
N TRP A 108 -6.96 1.72 -3.93
CA TRP A 108 -5.95 0.70 -4.12
C TRP A 108 -6.57 -0.50 -4.84
N LEU A 109 -5.76 -1.21 -5.63
CA LEU A 109 -6.12 -2.48 -6.22
C LEU A 109 -5.26 -3.56 -5.60
N ILE A 110 -5.91 -4.63 -5.17
CA ILE A 110 -5.25 -5.84 -4.69
C ILE A 110 -5.49 -6.92 -5.73
N CYS A 111 -4.42 -7.41 -6.36
CA CYS A 111 -4.51 -8.38 -7.43
C CYS A 111 -3.68 -9.60 -7.08
N ALA A 112 -4.26 -10.80 -7.20
CA ALA A 112 -3.50 -12.02 -7.02
C ALA A 112 -2.48 -12.17 -8.17
N ASP A 113 -1.23 -12.42 -7.84
CA ASP A 113 -0.20 -12.80 -8.82
C ASP A 113 -0.30 -14.30 -9.18
N ALA A 114 0.62 -14.79 -10.03
CA ALA A 114 0.64 -16.20 -10.43
C ALA A 114 1.02 -17.16 -9.29
N ALA A 115 1.67 -16.66 -8.23
CA ALA A 115 2.02 -17.41 -7.04
C ALA A 115 0.93 -17.36 -5.95
N GLY A 116 -0.13 -16.54 -6.15
CA GLY A 116 -1.23 -16.35 -5.22
C GLY A 116 -0.99 -15.27 -4.17
N HIS A 117 0.03 -14.41 -4.35
CA HIS A 117 0.27 -13.26 -3.50
C HIS A 117 -0.68 -12.10 -3.85
N ASN A 118 -1.17 -11.41 -2.83
CA ASN A 118 -2.10 -10.29 -2.99
C ASN A 118 -1.33 -8.99 -3.22
N ASP A 119 -0.81 -8.80 -4.42
CA ASP A 119 -0.02 -7.64 -4.81
C ASP A 119 -0.82 -6.34 -4.72
N VAL A 120 -0.17 -5.29 -4.20
CA VAL A 120 -0.75 -3.97 -3.98
C VAL A 120 -0.41 -3.04 -5.13
N TYR A 121 -1.44 -2.39 -5.68
CA TYR A 121 -1.32 -1.40 -6.74
C TYR A 121 -2.09 -0.12 -6.39
N ILE A 122 -1.63 1.00 -6.92
CA ILE A 122 -2.43 2.23 -7.04
C ILE A 122 -3.53 2.00 -8.08
N ASN A 123 -4.79 2.27 -7.75
CA ASN A 123 -5.87 2.28 -8.74
C ASN A 123 -5.88 3.60 -9.52
N LEU A 124 -5.68 3.54 -10.85
CA LEU A 124 -5.81 4.72 -11.72
C LEU A 124 -7.22 4.83 -12.36
N GLY A 125 -8.04 3.79 -12.26
CA GLY A 125 -9.42 3.76 -12.71
C GLY A 125 -10.40 4.37 -11.72
N ALA A 126 -11.69 4.13 -11.97
CA ALA A 126 -12.77 4.51 -11.06
C ALA A 126 -12.88 3.46 -9.94
N TYR A 127 -12.81 3.92 -8.69
CA TYR A 127 -12.92 3.04 -7.53
C TYR A 127 -14.30 2.35 -7.51
N SER A 128 -14.32 1.04 -7.28
CA SER A 128 -15.56 0.22 -7.21
C SER A 128 -16.36 0.18 -8.52
N TYR A 129 -15.76 0.57 -9.65
CA TYR A 129 -16.41 0.53 -10.95
C TYR A 129 -15.46 -0.03 -12.02
N MET A 130 -15.89 -1.09 -12.70
CA MET A 130 -15.06 -1.82 -13.69
C MET A 130 -13.69 -2.25 -13.12
N THR A 131 -13.67 -2.67 -11.86
CA THR A 131 -12.50 -3.27 -11.20
C THR A 131 -11.93 -4.36 -12.12
N PRO A 132 -10.61 -4.34 -12.42
CA PRO A 132 -10.01 -5.34 -13.29
C PRO A 132 -10.25 -6.77 -12.79
N ALA A 133 -10.52 -7.70 -13.71
CA ALA A 133 -10.74 -9.09 -13.34
C ALA A 133 -9.52 -9.66 -12.58
N GLY A 134 -9.79 -10.37 -11.48
CA GLY A 134 -8.74 -10.91 -10.60
C GLY A 134 -8.18 -9.90 -9.60
N CYS A 135 -8.68 -8.65 -9.60
CA CYS A 135 -8.36 -7.66 -8.59
C CYS A 135 -9.60 -7.31 -7.75
N GLY A 136 -9.39 -6.81 -6.53
CA GLY A 136 -10.42 -6.12 -5.76
C GLY A 136 -9.97 -4.71 -5.38
N ASP A 137 -10.94 -3.79 -5.41
CA ASP A 137 -10.77 -2.43 -4.93
C ASP A 137 -10.72 -2.39 -3.41
N GLN A 138 -9.80 -1.59 -2.86
CA GLN A 138 -9.62 -1.43 -1.42
C GLN A 138 -9.21 -0.01 -1.06
N THR A 139 -9.49 0.36 0.19
CA THR A 139 -8.82 1.45 0.91
C THR A 139 -7.90 0.84 1.96
N ILE A 140 -6.72 1.44 2.19
CA ILE A 140 -5.73 0.98 3.17
C ILE A 140 -5.75 1.93 4.37
N HIS A 141 -5.94 1.38 5.56
CA HIS A 141 -6.17 2.14 6.79
C HIS A 141 -5.13 1.87 7.87
N GLY A 142 -4.82 2.91 8.64
CA GLY A 142 -4.08 2.83 9.89
C GLY A 142 -4.88 2.13 10.97
N TYR A 143 -4.42 0.95 11.33
CA TYR A 143 -4.87 0.20 12.49
C TYR A 143 -4.12 0.70 13.73
N THR A 144 -4.89 1.23 14.69
CA THR A 144 -4.37 1.86 15.93
C THR A 144 -4.21 0.88 17.10
N GLY A 145 -4.59 -0.38 16.92
CA GLY A 145 -4.34 -1.42 17.93
C GLY A 145 -2.85 -1.77 18.03
N ALA A 146 -2.43 -2.25 19.20
CA ALA A 146 -1.03 -2.58 19.47
C ALA A 146 -0.49 -3.74 18.62
N THR A 147 -1.38 -4.61 18.10
CA THR A 147 -1.05 -5.81 17.31
C THR A 147 -2.15 -6.09 16.29
N ALA A 148 -1.76 -6.48 15.07
CA ALA A 148 -2.71 -6.89 14.02
C ALA A 148 -3.56 -8.07 14.48
N THR A 149 -4.86 -8.03 14.18
CA THR A 149 -5.83 -9.07 14.56
C THR A 149 -6.39 -9.79 13.33
N ALA A 150 -6.67 -11.08 13.51
CA ALA A 150 -7.39 -11.91 12.55
C ALA A 150 -8.89 -11.64 12.57
#